data_AF-A0AAR2J8E6-F1
#
_entry.id   AF-A0AAR2J8E6-F1
#
_cell.length_a   1.000
_cell.length_b   1.000
_cell.length_c   1.000
_cell.angle_alpha   90.00
_cell.angle_beta   90.00
_cell.angle_gamma   90.00
#
_symmetry.space_group_name_H-M   'P 1'
#
loop_
_entity.id
_entity.type
_entity.pdbx_description
1 polymer ?
#
loop_
_entity_poly.entity_id
_entity_poly.type
_entity_poly.pdbx_seq_one_letter_code
_entity_poly.pdbx_strand_id
1 'polypeptide(L)'
;MCVAMCVCVCVCVCVCVCNTDPSASLVVSLSIVARRDAAARGGVYEHLGGAPRRRKLYCATKYHLQIHPNGKIDGSLEEDNPLSILEITAVDVGVVAIKGLFSGRYLAMNEKGRLYEVFNEECEFVERIHELGYNTYASRHHSTTQSPGTGGNKRRAQAKKPWYVSINGKGRPRRGFKTRGTDKASLFLPRVLGNKDHEMVRSLLEGQQRRTGHRRVRVGRAERRKRRHRGHKGHTGRDDT
;
A
#
# COMPACT_ATOMS: atom_id res chain seq x y z
N MET A 1 9.96 -26.83 -32.26
CA MET A 1 9.42 -27.45 -31.01
C MET A 1 9.79 -26.53 -29.86
N CYS A 2 8.81 -25.88 -29.23
CA CYS A 2 9.06 -24.99 -28.09
C CYS A 2 9.18 -25.83 -26.82
N VAL A 3 10.36 -25.91 -26.23
CA VAL A 3 10.56 -26.57 -24.94
C VAL A 3 10.38 -25.51 -23.85
N ALA A 4 9.24 -25.55 -23.16
CA ALA A 4 8.99 -24.73 -21.99
C ALA A 4 9.66 -25.37 -20.78
N MET A 5 10.76 -24.80 -20.30
CA MET A 5 11.38 -25.17 -19.03
C MET A 5 10.74 -24.33 -17.92
N CYS A 6 9.83 -24.91 -17.14
CA CYS A 6 9.32 -24.31 -15.91
C CYS A 6 10.29 -24.63 -14.76
N VAL A 7 11.04 -23.64 -14.28
CA VAL A 7 11.80 -23.79 -13.03
C VAL A 7 10.97 -23.19 -11.89
N CYS A 8 10.41 -24.06 -11.05
CA CYS A 8 9.66 -23.67 -9.86
C CYS A 8 10.58 -23.11 -8.78
N VAL A 9 10.76 -21.78 -8.74
CA VAL A 9 11.15 -21.04 -7.54
C VAL A 9 10.19 -19.87 -7.37
N CYS A 10 9.02 -20.14 -6.78
CA CYS A 10 8.07 -19.18 -6.20
C CYS A 10 7.74 -17.85 -6.95
N VAL A 11 8.00 -17.74 -8.25
CA VAL A 11 7.75 -16.52 -9.03
C VAL A 11 7.37 -16.93 -10.45
N CYS A 12 6.18 -16.56 -10.92
CA CYS A 12 5.83 -16.69 -12.33
C CYS A 12 6.56 -15.60 -13.13
N VAL A 13 7.81 -15.85 -13.51
CA VAL A 13 8.49 -15.08 -14.56
C VAL A 13 8.26 -15.82 -15.88
N CYS A 14 7.38 -15.28 -16.74
CA CYS A 14 7.29 -15.77 -18.11
C CYS A 14 8.37 -15.05 -18.94
N VAL A 15 9.49 -15.73 -19.20
CA VAL A 15 10.48 -15.28 -20.20
C VAL A 15 10.11 -15.97 -21.52
N CYS A 16 9.62 -15.20 -22.49
CA CYS A 16 9.40 -15.70 -23.84
C CYS A 16 10.71 -15.51 -24.63
N VAL A 17 11.44 -16.60 -24.91
CA VAL A 17 12.55 -16.58 -25.86
C VAL A 17 11.99 -16.96 -27.23
N CYS A 18 11.82 -15.99 -28.11
CA CYS A 18 11.46 -16.23 -29.50
C CYS A 18 12.76 -16.43 -30.28
N ASN A 19 13.06 -17.66 -30.69
CA ASN A 19 14.17 -17.93 -31.60
C ASN A 19 13.69 -17.71 -33.04
N THR A 20 13.98 -16.55 -33.60
CA THR A 20 13.97 -16.31 -35.05
C THR A 20 15.18 -15.45 -35.41
N ASP A 21 16.04 -16.03 -36.27
CA ASP A 21 17.28 -15.53 -36.88
C ASP A 21 18.61 -15.60 -36.09
N PRO A 22 19.68 -16.23 -36.64
CA PRO A 22 21.00 -16.32 -36.01
C PRO A 22 21.88 -15.06 -36.16
N SER A 23 21.34 -13.91 -36.54
CA SER A 23 22.14 -12.69 -36.78
C SER A 23 21.61 -11.39 -36.17
N ALA A 24 20.64 -11.41 -35.24
CA ALA A 24 20.11 -10.19 -34.63
C ALA A 24 20.30 -10.15 -33.10
N SER A 25 20.81 -9.02 -32.62
CA SER A 25 21.03 -8.66 -31.21
C SER A 25 19.81 -8.91 -30.31
N LEU A 26 20.07 -9.37 -29.08
CA LEU A 26 19.10 -9.48 -27.97
C LEU A 26 18.33 -8.17 -27.77
N VAL A 27 17.13 -8.08 -28.32
CA VAL A 27 16.17 -7.01 -28.04
C VAL A 27 15.24 -7.45 -26.91
N VAL A 28 15.50 -6.96 -25.69
CA VAL A 28 14.56 -7.07 -24.58
C VAL A 28 13.46 -6.04 -24.80
N SER A 29 12.43 -6.40 -25.56
CA SER A 29 11.23 -5.56 -25.69
C SER A 29 10.38 -5.67 -24.43
N LEU A 30 10.46 -4.65 -23.57
CA LEU A 30 9.54 -4.46 -22.45
C LEU A 30 8.21 -3.91 -22.97
N SER A 31 7.38 -4.77 -23.57
CA SER A 31 5.99 -4.40 -23.83
C SER A 31 5.19 -4.48 -22.53
N ILE A 32 4.79 -3.31 -22.00
CA ILE A 32 3.78 -3.19 -20.94
C ILE A 32 2.45 -3.67 -21.54
N VAL A 33 2.19 -4.97 -21.47
CA VAL A 33 0.84 -5.49 -21.71
C VAL A 33 0.04 -5.14 -20.47
N ALA A 34 -0.87 -4.17 -20.60
CA ALA A 34 -1.93 -3.91 -19.63
C ALA A 34 -2.64 -5.24 -19.33
N ARG A 35 -2.36 -5.83 -18.17
CA ARG A 35 -2.92 -7.13 -17.80
C ARG A 35 -4.41 -6.91 -17.50
N ARG A 36 -5.24 -7.51 -18.35
CA ARG A 36 -6.66 -7.79 -18.10
C ARG A 36 -6.83 -8.39 -16.71
N ASP A 37 -7.89 -7.96 -16.03
CA ASP A 37 -8.30 -8.37 -14.68
C ASP A 37 -7.99 -9.84 -14.36
N ALA A 38 -7.04 -10.05 -13.45
CA ALA A 38 -6.78 -11.35 -12.83
C ALA A 38 -7.79 -11.66 -11.70
N ALA A 39 -9.05 -11.25 -11.84
CA ALA A 39 -10.08 -11.41 -10.81
C ALA A 39 -10.80 -12.78 -10.85
N ALA A 40 -10.42 -13.70 -11.74
CA ALA A 40 -11.28 -14.84 -12.08
C ALA A 40 -10.75 -16.25 -11.75
N ARG A 41 -9.63 -16.42 -11.02
CA ARG A 41 -9.19 -17.77 -10.59
C ARG A 41 -8.70 -17.76 -9.14
N GLY A 42 -9.59 -18.21 -8.24
CA GLY A 42 -9.28 -18.44 -6.84
C GLY A 42 -8.11 -19.41 -6.69
N GLY A 43 -7.12 -19.00 -5.91
CA GLY A 43 -5.89 -19.72 -5.66
C GLY A 43 -5.23 -19.21 -4.38
N VAL A 44 -4.20 -19.90 -3.89
CA VAL A 44 -3.54 -19.66 -2.59
C VAL A 44 -3.08 -18.20 -2.35
N TYR A 45 -2.91 -17.42 -3.42
CA TYR A 45 -2.52 -16.00 -3.40
C TYR A 45 -3.67 -15.00 -3.60
N GLU A 46 -4.93 -15.43 -3.47
CA GLU A 46 -6.11 -14.56 -3.62
C GLU A 46 -6.11 -13.36 -2.65
N HIS A 47 -5.46 -13.50 -1.49
CA HIS A 47 -5.23 -12.40 -0.54
C HIS A 47 -4.28 -11.30 -1.06
N LEU A 48 -3.45 -11.59 -2.08
CA LEU A 48 -2.57 -10.66 -2.78
C LEU A 48 -3.18 -10.11 -4.08
N GLY A 49 -4.28 -10.71 -4.57
CA GLY A 49 -5.01 -10.25 -5.75
C GLY A 49 -5.85 -9.00 -5.50
N GLY A 50 -5.94 -8.13 -6.52
CA GLY A 50 -6.74 -6.90 -6.51
C GLY A 50 -6.08 -5.75 -5.75
N ALA A 51 -5.32 -4.90 -6.44
CA ALA A 51 -4.83 -3.65 -5.87
C ALA A 51 -5.78 -2.50 -6.23
N PRO A 52 -6.20 -1.65 -5.27
CA PRO A 52 -5.86 -1.71 -3.84
C PRO A 52 -6.64 -2.81 -3.09
N ARG A 53 -5.97 -3.54 -2.18
CA ARG A 53 -6.59 -4.60 -1.37
C ARG A 53 -7.01 -4.06 -0.01
N ARG A 54 -8.30 -4.23 0.32
CA ARG A 54 -8.84 -3.85 1.63
C ARG A 54 -8.75 -5.02 2.62
N ARG A 55 -8.03 -4.83 3.72
CA ARG A 55 -7.71 -5.88 4.70
C ARG A 55 -7.65 -5.28 6.10
N LYS A 56 -7.67 -6.14 7.11
CA LYS A 56 -7.19 -5.80 8.46
C LYS A 56 -5.87 -6.51 8.71
N LEU A 57 -4.89 -5.82 9.29
CA LEU A 57 -3.61 -6.42 9.66
C LEU A 57 -3.64 -6.90 11.11
N TYR A 58 -3.87 -8.18 11.31
CA TYR A 58 -3.94 -8.80 12.64
C TYR A 58 -2.56 -9.25 13.10
N CYS A 59 -1.99 -8.57 14.08
CA CYS A 59 -0.69 -8.89 14.64
C CYS A 59 -0.73 -10.21 15.42
N ALA A 60 0.34 -10.99 15.40
CA ALA A 60 0.45 -12.21 16.22
C ALA A 60 0.42 -11.92 17.74
N THR A 61 0.54 -10.64 18.14
CA THR A 61 0.26 -10.16 19.51
C THR A 61 -1.23 -9.96 19.82
N LYS A 62 -2.12 -10.37 18.91
CA LYS A 62 -3.59 -10.36 19.04
C LYS A 62 -4.28 -9.01 18.88
N TYR A 63 -3.61 -8.03 18.28
CA TYR A 63 -4.16 -6.71 17.99
C TYR A 63 -4.29 -6.47 16.49
N HIS A 64 -5.34 -5.80 16.06
CA HIS A 64 -5.42 -5.22 14.71
C HIS A 64 -4.71 -3.87 14.67
N LEU A 65 -3.81 -3.67 13.73
CA LEU A 65 -3.21 -2.36 13.49
C LEU A 65 -4.29 -1.35 13.10
N GLN A 66 -4.29 -0.18 13.72
CA GLN A 66 -5.20 0.91 13.41
C GLN A 66 -4.46 2.25 13.23
N ILE A 67 -5.05 3.12 12.41
CA ILE A 67 -4.50 4.42 12.05
C ILE A 67 -5.57 5.48 12.30
N HIS A 68 -5.36 6.32 13.31
CA HIS A 68 -6.33 7.31 13.76
C HIS A 68 -6.29 8.58 12.88
N PRO A 69 -7.41 9.32 12.75
CA PRO A 69 -7.42 10.60 12.04
C PRO A 69 -6.48 11.67 12.63
N ASN A 70 -6.20 11.57 13.94
CA ASN A 70 -5.29 12.44 14.70
C ASN A 70 -3.81 12.04 14.58
N GLY A 71 -3.49 11.00 13.78
CA GLY A 71 -2.12 10.55 13.56
C GLY A 71 -1.61 9.47 14.49
N LYS A 72 -2.35 9.15 15.56
CA LYS A 72 -1.97 8.05 16.45
C LYS A 72 -1.96 6.72 15.68
N ILE A 73 -0.92 5.92 15.92
CA ILE A 73 -0.79 4.54 15.45
C ILE A 73 -0.72 3.62 16.66
N ASP A 74 -1.63 2.66 16.77
CA ASP A 74 -1.63 1.65 17.82
C ASP A 74 -2.39 0.39 17.36
N GLY A 75 -2.61 -0.55 18.27
CA GLY A 75 -3.38 -1.77 18.03
C GLY A 75 -4.69 -1.77 18.82
N SER A 76 -5.77 -2.26 18.20
CA SER A 76 -7.06 -2.49 18.87
C SER A 76 -7.36 -3.99 19.01
N LEU A 77 -8.11 -4.35 20.06
CA LEU A 77 -8.71 -5.67 20.24
C LEU A 77 -10.11 -5.76 19.61
N GLU A 78 -10.70 -4.62 19.27
CA GLU A 78 -12.05 -4.54 18.72
C GLU A 78 -12.06 -5.04 17.28
N GLU A 79 -12.83 -6.10 17.05
CA GLU A 79 -12.95 -6.68 15.71
C GLU A 79 -13.71 -5.75 14.76
N ASP A 80 -14.78 -5.08 15.20
CA ASP A 80 -15.63 -4.22 14.36
C ASP A 80 -15.15 -2.75 14.30
N ASN A 81 -13.86 -2.50 14.44
CA ASN A 81 -13.32 -1.14 14.47
C ASN A 81 -12.97 -0.61 13.07
N PRO A 82 -13.59 0.48 12.58
CA PRO A 82 -13.33 1.02 11.24
C PRO A 82 -11.90 1.57 11.06
N LEU A 83 -11.23 2.00 12.13
CA LEU A 83 -9.85 2.50 12.07
C LEU A 83 -8.82 1.41 11.76
N SER A 84 -9.22 0.14 11.92
CA SER A 84 -8.41 -1.03 11.56
C SER A 84 -8.62 -1.50 10.12
N ILE A 85 -9.54 -0.89 9.37
CA ILE A 85 -9.75 -1.19 7.95
C ILE A 85 -8.70 -0.44 7.13
N LEU A 86 -7.80 -1.21 6.53
CA LEU A 86 -6.65 -0.71 5.81
C LEU A 86 -6.79 -0.99 4.32
N GLU A 87 -6.32 -0.05 3.52
CA GLU A 87 -6.12 -0.17 2.09
C GLU A 87 -4.63 -0.34 1.81
N ILE A 88 -4.24 -1.52 1.32
CA ILE A 88 -2.85 -1.83 0.99
C ILE A 88 -2.68 -1.73 -0.52
N THR A 89 -1.77 -0.88 -0.95
CA THR A 89 -1.51 -0.62 -2.37
C THR A 89 -0.09 -1.03 -2.69
N ALA A 90 0.10 -1.86 -3.71
CA ALA A 90 1.43 -2.14 -4.23
C ALA A 90 1.96 -0.88 -4.93
N VAL A 91 3.11 -0.39 -4.48
CA VAL A 91 3.79 0.77 -5.08
C VAL A 91 4.98 0.33 -5.94
N ASP A 92 5.51 -0.86 -5.67
CA ASP A 92 6.56 -1.52 -6.44
C ASP A 92 6.53 -3.03 -6.16
N VAL A 93 7.35 -3.82 -6.86
CA VAL A 93 7.46 -5.26 -6.67
C VAL A 93 7.85 -5.58 -5.23
N GLY A 94 6.94 -6.21 -4.50
CA GLY A 94 7.12 -6.56 -3.09
C GLY A 94 7.11 -5.36 -2.13
N VAL A 95 6.70 -4.17 -2.58
CA VAL A 95 6.63 -2.98 -1.74
C VAL A 95 5.25 -2.36 -1.77
N VAL A 96 4.77 -2.02 -0.58
CA VAL A 96 3.40 -1.56 -0.36
C VAL A 96 3.37 -0.26 0.41
N ALA A 97 2.36 0.55 0.12
CA ALA A 97 1.88 1.62 0.99
C ALA A 97 0.61 1.14 1.72
N ILE A 98 0.53 1.42 3.02
CA ILE A 98 -0.60 1.00 3.87
C ILE A 98 -1.35 2.24 4.33
N LYS A 99 -2.62 2.35 3.94
CA LYS A 99 -3.48 3.50 4.26
C LYS A 99 -4.62 3.09 5.17
N GLY A 100 -4.90 3.87 6.22
CA GLY A 100 -6.14 3.77 6.98
C GLY A 100 -7.29 4.28 6.14
N LEU A 101 -8.25 3.43 5.79
CA LEU A 101 -9.31 3.79 4.84
C LEU A 101 -10.19 4.92 5.38
N PHE A 102 -10.53 4.86 6.66
CA PHE A 102 -11.40 5.84 7.33
C PHE A 102 -10.66 7.11 7.76
N SER A 103 -9.40 7.00 8.17
CA SER A 103 -8.58 8.17 8.51
C SER A 103 -8.02 8.88 7.28
N GLY A 104 -7.92 8.20 6.14
CA GLY A 104 -7.29 8.71 4.92
C GLY A 104 -5.78 8.90 5.04
N ARG A 105 -5.17 8.39 6.12
CA ARG A 105 -3.76 8.57 6.46
C ARG A 105 -2.94 7.34 6.07
N TYR A 106 -1.69 7.56 5.66
CA TYR A 106 -0.75 6.49 5.35
C TYR A 106 0.13 6.19 6.56
N LEU A 107 0.35 4.92 6.84
CA LEU A 107 1.35 4.48 7.80
C LEU A 107 2.74 4.85 7.28
N ALA A 108 3.58 5.41 8.12
CA ALA A 108 4.97 5.69 7.81
C ALA A 108 5.88 5.36 9.00
N MET A 109 7.17 5.20 8.73
CA MET A 109 8.19 5.02 9.75
C MET A 109 9.34 6.00 9.54
N ASN A 110 9.62 6.83 10.54
CA ASN A 110 10.71 7.80 10.44
C ASN A 110 12.09 7.22 10.78
N GLU A 111 13.13 8.01 10.54
CA GLU A 111 14.54 7.75 10.90
C GLU A 111 14.77 7.41 12.39
N LYS A 112 13.89 7.86 13.29
CA LYS A 112 13.94 7.52 14.73
C LYS A 112 13.25 6.17 15.01
N GLY A 113 12.82 5.46 13.98
CA GLY A 113 12.07 4.21 14.02
C GLY A 113 10.67 4.38 14.63
N ARG A 114 10.09 5.58 14.63
CA ARG A 114 8.72 5.80 15.16
C ARG A 114 7.72 5.59 14.04
N LEU A 115 6.66 4.81 14.32
CA LEU A 115 5.49 4.79 13.46
C LEU A 115 4.70 6.09 13.62
N TYR A 116 4.26 6.64 12.50
CA TYR A 116 3.48 7.87 12.42
C TYR A 116 2.69 7.88 11.10
N GLU A 117 2.08 9.01 10.77
CA GLU A 117 1.28 9.21 9.58
C GLU A 117 1.81 10.31 8.65
N VAL A 118 2.03 9.97 7.38
CA VAL A 118 2.34 10.93 6.30
C VAL A 118 2.25 10.23 4.95
N PHE A 119 2.08 10.98 3.86
CA PHE A 119 2.23 10.47 2.51
C PHE A 119 3.56 10.96 1.91
N ASN A 120 4.61 10.15 2.03
CA ASN A 120 5.94 10.35 1.44
C ASN A 120 6.65 8.98 1.31
N GLU A 121 7.92 8.96 0.89
CA GLU A 121 8.70 7.71 0.73
C GLU A 121 8.79 6.87 2.03
N GLU A 122 8.67 7.47 3.21
CA GLU A 122 8.67 6.74 4.48
C GLU A 122 7.42 5.88 4.71
N CYS A 123 6.41 5.97 3.83
CA CYS A 123 5.24 5.10 3.82
C CYS A 123 5.44 3.80 3.02
N GLU A 124 6.63 3.59 2.45
CA GLU A 124 6.95 2.40 1.67
C GLU A 124 7.52 1.27 2.53
N PHE A 125 6.81 0.14 2.52
CA PHE A 125 7.20 -1.06 3.26
C PHE A 125 7.42 -2.24 2.34
N VAL A 126 8.57 -2.89 2.48
CA VAL A 126 8.84 -4.19 1.85
C VAL A 126 7.98 -5.24 2.55
N GLU A 127 7.01 -5.78 1.83
CA GLU A 127 6.16 -6.87 2.29
C GLU A 127 6.82 -8.21 1.98
N ARG A 128 6.96 -9.07 3.00
CA ARG A 128 7.42 -10.44 2.81
C ARG A 128 6.52 -11.42 3.55
N ILE A 129 6.23 -12.53 2.91
CA ILE A 129 5.55 -13.67 3.53
C ILE A 129 6.57 -14.39 4.43
N HIS A 130 6.20 -14.55 5.69
CA HIS A 130 6.90 -15.35 6.67
C HIS A 130 6.46 -16.81 6.54
N GLU A 131 7.32 -17.74 6.91
CA GLU A 131 7.13 -19.21 6.79
C GLU A 131 5.85 -19.75 7.48
N LEU A 132 5.24 -18.97 8.36
CA LEU A 132 4.04 -19.32 9.12
C LEU A 132 2.75 -18.72 8.55
N GLY A 133 2.79 -18.19 7.31
CA GLY A 133 1.64 -17.55 6.65
C GLY A 133 1.31 -16.13 7.13
N TYR A 134 2.14 -15.56 8.02
CA TYR A 134 2.10 -14.14 8.39
C TYR A 134 2.91 -13.33 7.39
N ASN A 135 2.63 -12.04 7.28
CA ASN A 135 3.47 -11.09 6.56
C ASN A 135 4.29 -10.24 7.53
N THR A 136 5.43 -9.77 7.05
CA THR A 136 6.24 -8.74 7.68
C THR A 136 6.27 -7.51 6.78
N TYR A 137 6.35 -6.33 7.39
CA TYR A 137 6.42 -5.05 6.70
C TYR A 137 7.65 -4.30 7.19
N ALA A 138 8.73 -4.34 6.41
CA ALA A 138 9.97 -3.65 6.75
C ALA A 138 10.01 -2.27 6.08
N SER A 139 10.47 -1.24 6.78
CA SER A 139 10.76 0.05 6.12
C SER A 139 11.71 -0.16 4.95
N ARG A 140 11.37 0.40 3.79
CA ARG A 140 12.24 0.38 2.61
C ARG A 140 13.51 1.21 2.82
N HIS A 141 13.41 2.29 3.60
CA HIS A 141 14.47 3.29 3.75
C HIS A 141 15.29 3.14 5.02
N HIS A 142 14.76 2.51 6.07
CA HIS A 142 15.39 2.49 7.40
C HIS A 142 15.87 1.10 7.82
N SER A 143 17.16 1.02 8.18
CA SER A 143 17.81 -0.19 8.70
C SER A 143 18.99 0.17 9.61
N THR A 144 19.40 -0.76 10.48
CA THR A 144 20.64 -0.61 11.26
C THR A 144 21.76 -1.38 10.59
N THR A 145 22.88 -0.72 10.30
CA THR A 145 24.13 -1.39 9.90
C THR A 145 24.74 -2.06 11.12
N GLN A 146 24.90 -3.38 11.09
CA GLN A 146 25.68 -4.07 12.12
C GLN A 146 27.16 -3.91 11.78
N SER A 147 27.91 -3.23 12.65
CA SER A 147 29.37 -3.22 12.55
C SER A 147 29.89 -4.65 12.73
N PRO A 148 30.87 -5.10 11.92
CA PRO A 148 31.54 -6.37 12.19
C PRO A 148 32.18 -6.26 13.57
N GLY A 149 31.77 -7.12 14.50
CA GLY A 149 32.29 -7.12 15.87
C GLY A 149 33.82 -7.25 15.89
N THR A 150 34.45 -6.75 16.94
CA THR A 150 35.91 -6.69 17.17
C THR A 150 36.59 -8.06 17.36
N GLY A 151 36.09 -9.15 16.75
CA GLY A 151 36.56 -10.50 17.05
C GLY A 151 36.08 -11.64 16.16
N GLY A 152 35.81 -11.43 14.86
CA GLY A 152 35.53 -12.57 13.98
C GLY A 152 35.36 -12.23 12.49
N ASN A 153 36.08 -12.98 11.65
CA ASN A 153 36.04 -13.04 10.17
C ASN A 153 35.53 -11.79 9.42
N LYS A 154 36.48 -11.02 8.86
CA LYS A 154 36.35 -9.85 7.96
C LYS A 154 35.58 -10.09 6.63
N ARG A 155 34.78 -11.17 6.51
CA ARG A 155 34.08 -11.57 5.27
C ARG A 155 32.56 -11.52 5.34
N ARG A 156 31.95 -11.18 6.48
CA ARG A 156 30.50 -10.90 6.50
C ARG A 156 30.28 -9.48 5.99
N ALA A 157 29.72 -9.37 4.78
CA ALA A 157 29.15 -8.11 4.28
C ALA A 157 28.35 -7.45 5.40
N GLN A 158 28.43 -6.12 5.53
CA GLN A 158 27.72 -5.37 6.58
C GLN A 158 26.24 -5.77 6.56
N ALA A 159 25.84 -6.59 7.53
CA ALA A 159 24.48 -7.11 7.57
C ALA A 159 23.57 -5.95 7.97
N LYS A 160 22.80 -5.44 7.01
CA LYS A 160 21.74 -4.47 7.29
C LYS A 160 20.62 -5.20 8.01
N LYS A 161 20.32 -4.76 9.24
CA LYS A 161 19.18 -5.22 10.01
C LYS A 161 17.97 -4.32 9.68
N PRO A 162 16.99 -4.79 8.88
CA PRO A 162 15.82 -3.99 8.53
C PRO A 162 14.96 -3.67 9.77
N TRP A 163 14.21 -2.58 9.68
CA TRP A 163 13.27 -2.15 10.72
C TRP A 163 11.85 -2.50 10.32
N TYR A 164 11.09 -3.10 11.22
CA TYR A 164 9.75 -3.62 10.93
C TYR A 164 8.67 -2.78 11.59
N VAL A 165 7.53 -2.64 10.91
CA VAL A 165 6.26 -2.27 11.56
C VAL A 165 6.02 -3.27 12.69
N SER A 166 5.72 -2.78 13.90
CA SER A 166 5.58 -3.67 15.03
C SER A 166 4.67 -3.12 16.14
N ILE A 167 3.75 -3.97 16.62
CA ILE A 167 2.81 -3.69 17.71
C ILE A 167 3.06 -4.69 18.84
N ASN A 168 3.39 -4.21 20.03
CA ASN A 168 3.69 -5.07 21.18
C ASN A 168 2.43 -5.72 21.80
N GLY A 169 2.62 -6.59 22.78
CA GLY A 169 1.51 -7.25 23.52
C GLY A 169 0.65 -6.33 24.39
N LYS A 170 0.85 -5.01 24.34
CA LYS A 170 0.01 -3.99 25.00
C LYS A 170 -0.67 -3.08 23.96
N GLY A 171 -0.66 -3.47 22.68
CA GLY A 171 -1.22 -2.68 21.58
C GLY A 171 -0.40 -1.44 21.21
N ARG A 172 0.81 -1.25 21.73
CA ARG A 172 1.63 -0.04 21.47
C ARG A 172 2.66 -0.27 20.36
N PRO A 173 2.93 0.73 19.50
CA PRO A 173 3.96 0.63 18.47
C PRO A 173 5.36 0.55 19.09
N ARG A 174 6.21 -0.30 18.50
CA ARG A 174 7.63 -0.41 18.86
C ARG A 174 8.50 0.48 17.99
N ARG A 175 9.71 0.79 18.48
CA ARG A 175 10.73 1.50 17.70
C ARG A 175 11.38 0.55 16.70
N GLY A 176 11.47 0.95 15.43
CA GLY A 176 12.01 0.16 14.32
C GLY A 176 13.35 -0.53 14.62
N PHE A 177 14.33 0.19 15.14
CA PHE A 177 15.65 -0.38 15.50
C PHE A 177 15.61 -1.50 16.55
N LYS A 178 14.55 -1.57 17.37
CA LYS A 178 14.34 -2.61 18.38
C LYS A 178 13.62 -3.85 17.83
N THR A 179 13.14 -3.82 16.59
CA THR A 179 12.35 -4.90 15.99
C THR A 179 13.22 -5.96 15.32
N ARG A 180 12.65 -7.14 15.10
CA ARG A 180 13.16 -8.22 14.26
C ARG A 180 12.01 -8.83 13.45
N GLY A 181 12.31 -9.40 12.29
CA GLY A 181 11.30 -10.04 11.44
C GLY A 181 10.67 -11.29 12.05
N THR A 182 11.38 -11.93 12.99
CA THR A 182 10.92 -13.13 13.71
C THR A 182 10.12 -12.80 14.98
N ASP A 183 10.07 -11.52 15.40
CA ASP A 183 9.32 -11.12 16.58
C ASP A 183 7.81 -11.30 16.31
N LYS A 184 7.06 -11.94 17.23
CA LYS A 184 5.58 -11.99 17.14
C LYS A 184 4.95 -10.61 16.93
N ALA A 185 5.55 -9.58 17.52
CA ALA A 185 5.12 -8.20 17.39
C ALA A 185 5.29 -7.62 15.99
N SER A 186 6.04 -8.25 15.09
CA SER A 186 6.30 -7.82 13.70
C SER A 186 5.58 -8.70 12.66
N LEU A 187 4.86 -9.72 13.11
CA LEU A 187 4.15 -10.68 12.26
C LEU A 187 2.67 -10.29 12.18
N PHE A 188 2.17 -10.05 10.97
CA PHE A 188 0.79 -9.63 10.73
C PHE A 188 0.10 -10.56 9.74
N LEU A 189 -1.08 -11.05 10.10
CA LEU A 189 -1.95 -11.82 9.22
C LEU A 189 -2.91 -10.84 8.50
N PRO A 190 -2.84 -10.72 7.16
CA PRO A 190 -3.82 -9.92 6.41
C PRO A 190 -5.17 -10.64 6.38
N ARG A 191 -6.12 -10.18 7.19
CA ARG A 191 -7.49 -10.71 7.24
C ARG A 191 -8.37 -10.04 6.19
N VAL A 192 -9.21 -10.84 5.52
CA VAL A 192 -10.30 -10.35 4.67
C VAL A 192 -11.33 -9.62 5.54
N LEU A 193 -12.01 -8.63 4.97
CA LEU A 193 -13.04 -7.87 5.66
C LEU A 193 -14.29 -8.73 5.89
N GLY A 194 -14.93 -8.56 7.05
CA GLY A 194 -16.22 -9.18 7.33
C GLY A 194 -17.39 -8.39 6.74
N ASN A 195 -18.61 -8.92 6.86
CA ASN A 195 -19.82 -8.27 6.33
C ASN A 195 -20.03 -6.86 6.90
N LYS A 196 -19.91 -6.69 8.21
CA LYS A 196 -20.00 -5.38 8.88
C LYS A 196 -18.97 -4.38 8.37
N ASP A 197 -17.74 -4.84 8.13
CA ASP A 197 -16.70 -4.00 7.55
C ASP A 197 -17.06 -3.54 6.14
N HIS A 198 -17.60 -4.45 5.31
CA HIS A 198 -18.08 -4.10 3.98
C HIS A 198 -19.21 -3.08 4.00
N GLU A 199 -20.13 -3.17 4.96
CA GLU A 199 -21.20 -2.18 5.16
C GLU A 199 -20.61 -0.80 5.53
N MET A 200 -19.68 -0.75 6.48
CA MET A 200 -19.00 0.50 6.85
C MET A 200 -18.26 1.11 5.65
N VAL A 201 -17.54 0.29 4.89
CA VAL A 201 -16.80 0.71 3.70
C VAL A 201 -17.75 1.27 2.64
N ARG A 202 -18.88 0.59 2.38
CA ARG A 202 -19.89 1.05 1.41
C ARG A 202 -20.43 2.41 1.81
N SER A 203 -20.83 2.57 3.08
CA SER A 203 -21.33 3.83 3.64
C SER A 203 -20.31 4.98 3.49
N LEU A 204 -19.03 4.71 3.76
CA LEU A 204 -17.97 5.70 3.57
C LEU A 204 -17.86 6.18 2.11
N LEU A 205 -17.86 5.25 1.15
CA LEU A 205 -17.74 5.56 -0.28
C LEU A 205 -18.96 6.33 -0.81
N GLU A 206 -20.16 5.93 -0.42
CA GLU A 206 -21.40 6.64 -0.77
C GLU A 206 -21.40 8.07 -0.22
N GLY A 207 -20.95 8.26 1.02
CA GLY A 207 -20.79 9.58 1.64
C GLY A 207 -19.81 10.48 0.88
N GLN A 208 -18.70 9.92 0.38
CA GLN A 208 -17.74 10.65 -0.45
C GLN A 208 -18.32 11.04 -1.82
N GLN A 209 -19.11 10.17 -2.46
CA GLN A 209 -19.78 10.45 -3.73
C GLN A 209 -20.82 11.57 -3.59
N ARG A 210 -21.63 11.57 -2.53
CA ARG A 210 -22.60 12.65 -2.27
C ARG A 210 -21.93 14.01 -2.11
N ARG A 211 -20.82 14.07 -1.36
CA ARG A 211 -20.04 15.32 -1.17
C ARG A 211 -19.45 15.85 -2.47
N THR A 212 -18.87 14.97 -3.30
CA THR A 212 -18.29 15.37 -4.59
C THR A 212 -19.36 15.80 -5.59
N GLY A 213 -20.51 15.11 -5.64
CA GLY A 213 -21.67 15.50 -6.44
C GLY A 213 -22.21 16.87 -6.06
N HIS A 214 -22.39 17.14 -4.76
CA HIS A 214 -22.89 18.43 -4.29
C HIS A 214 -21.91 19.57 -4.60
N ARG A 215 -20.60 19.32 -4.51
CA ARG A 215 -19.55 20.28 -4.91
C ARG A 215 -19.60 20.57 -6.41
N ARG A 216 -19.77 19.55 -7.27
CA ARG A 216 -19.90 19.72 -8.73
C ARG A 216 -21.11 20.57 -9.10
N VAL A 217 -22.27 20.32 -8.47
CA VAL A 217 -23.50 21.12 -8.71
C VAL A 217 -23.29 22.58 -8.29
N ARG A 218 -22.67 22.84 -7.13
CA ARG A 218 -22.36 24.21 -6.68
C ARG A 218 -21.43 24.95 -7.63
N VAL A 219 -20.34 24.30 -8.08
CA VAL A 219 -19.39 24.88 -9.05
C VAL A 219 -20.10 25.18 -10.37
N GLY A 220 -20.87 24.23 -10.92
CA GLY A 220 -21.62 24.42 -12.16
C GLY A 220 -22.63 25.57 -12.08
N ARG A 221 -23.32 25.74 -10.95
CA ARG A 221 -24.26 26.86 -10.73
C ARG A 221 -23.52 28.21 -10.64
N ALA A 222 -22.38 28.26 -9.96
CA ALA A 222 -21.56 29.48 -9.85
C ALA A 222 -20.99 29.90 -11.22
N GLU A 223 -20.55 28.94 -12.02
CA GLU A 223 -20.01 29.18 -13.35
C GLU A 223 -21.07 29.65 -14.34
N ARG A 224 -22.28 29.06 -14.28
CA ARG A 224 -23.45 29.53 -15.05
C ARG A 224 -23.85 30.96 -14.67
N ARG A 225 -23.74 31.33 -13.38
CA ARG A 225 -24.00 32.71 -12.91
C ARG A 225 -22.95 33.69 -13.42
N LYS A 226 -21.65 33.33 -13.43
CA LYS A 226 -20.57 34.16 -14.00
C LYS A 226 -20.74 34.39 -15.51
N ARG A 227 -21.13 33.36 -16.28
CA ARG A 227 -21.41 33.49 -17.72
C ARG A 227 -22.54 34.49 -17.99
N ARG A 228 -23.63 34.44 -17.20
CA ARG A 228 -24.74 35.41 -17.31
C ARG A 228 -24.29 36.85 -17.04
N HIS A 229 -23.43 37.08 -16.04
CA HIS A 229 -22.92 38.43 -15.75
C HIS A 229 -21.95 38.96 -16.82
N ARG A 230 -21.14 38.10 -17.45
CA ARG A 230 -20.27 38.51 -18.58
C ARG A 230 -21.07 38.82 -19.84
N GLY A 231 -22.12 38.05 -20.13
CA GLY A 231 -23.01 38.32 -21.28
C GLY A 231 -23.75 39.65 -21.18
N HIS A 232 -24.00 40.16 -19.96
CA HIS A 232 -24.69 41.43 -19.76
C HIS A 232 -23.78 42.66 -19.87
N LYS A 233 -22.45 42.49 -19.79
CA LYS A 233 -21.47 43.59 -19.95
C LYS A 233 -20.96 43.79 -21.39
N GLY A 234 -21.43 42.98 -22.34
CA GLY A 234 -21.00 43.04 -23.75
C GLY A 234 -21.94 43.79 -24.70
N HIS A 235 -22.97 44.48 -24.19
CA HIS A 235 -24.01 45.07 -25.03
C HIS A 235 -24.32 46.54 -24.67
N THR A 236 -23.28 47.31 -24.41
CA THR A 236 -23.34 48.77 -24.33
C THR A 236 -22.07 49.32 -24.99
N GLY A 237 -22.11 49.52 -26.29
CA GLY A 237 -20.98 50.12 -27.00
C GLY A 237 -21.16 50.18 -28.49
N ARG A 238 -21.63 51.36 -28.94
CA ARG A 238 -21.50 51.96 -30.28
C ARG A 238 -22.57 51.59 -31.31
N ASP A 239 -23.68 52.31 -31.21
CA ASP A 239 -24.26 52.99 -32.37
C ASP A 239 -24.09 54.49 -32.10
N ASP A 240 -23.31 55.19 -32.94
CA ASP A 240 -23.54 56.60 -33.27
C ASP A 240 -22.60 57.00 -34.43
N THR A 241 -23.23 57.58 -35.46
CA THR A 241 -22.73 58.22 -36.70
C THR A 241 -22.14 57.35 -37.81
#